data_AF-A0AAJ0FVM9-F1
#
_entry.id   AF-A0AAJ0FVM9-F1
#
_cell.length_a   1.000
_cell.length_b   1.000
_cell.length_c   1.000
_cell.angle_alpha   90.00
_cell.angle_beta   90.00
_cell.angle_gamma   90.00
#
_symmetry.space_group_name_H-M   'P 1'
#
loop_
_entity.id
_entity.type
_entity.pdbx_description
1 polymer ?
#
loop_
_entity_poly.entity_id
_entity_poly.type
_entity_poly.pdbx_seq_one_letter_code
_entity_poly.pdbx_strand_id
1 'polypeptide(L)'
;MHPLDLQNSRLLGSQSFHFLASPQTLKEQVLSLFSLRENRGFKSRPLIVWEPAPLDCKPEQFEQHVQACKIVDVFSPNHLELTSLVQGNDDDESLSFSHDAIERYATIFVESGIGFQSKGLAAIRCGEHGCLILSQNQRASWLPAFYDTQSPRILDTTGAGNAFLGGFSVGLVKTKDSREAAIMGSVAASFAMEQAGLPVFSPATWILGEKWNNAAVAARVKEFKKKLVETRAVAL
;
A
#
# COMPACT_ATOMS: atom_id res chain seq x y z
N MET A 1 10.09 -1.66 -14.51
CA MET A 1 10.39 -3.03 -14.97
C MET A 1 9.13 -3.58 -15.59
N HIS A 2 9.20 -4.04 -16.84
CA HIS A 2 8.07 -4.66 -17.52
C HIS A 2 7.99 -6.15 -17.13
N PRO A 3 6.82 -6.79 -17.05
CA PRO A 3 6.70 -8.22 -16.74
C PRO A 3 7.56 -9.15 -17.60
N LEU A 4 7.82 -8.77 -18.86
CA LEU A 4 8.72 -9.49 -19.77
C LEU A 4 10.16 -9.60 -19.23
N ASP A 5 10.61 -8.64 -18.43
CA ASP A 5 11.93 -8.68 -17.79
C ASP A 5 12.04 -9.84 -16.78
N LEU A 6 10.90 -10.37 -16.32
CA LEU A 6 10.82 -11.49 -15.38
C LEU A 6 10.80 -12.86 -16.06
N GLN A 7 10.70 -12.92 -17.39
CA GLN A 7 10.44 -14.18 -18.12
C GLN A 7 11.40 -15.31 -17.74
N ASN A 8 12.68 -14.99 -17.48
CA ASN A 8 13.71 -15.97 -17.11
C ASN A 8 14.11 -15.91 -15.63
N SER A 9 13.36 -15.17 -14.81
CA SER A 9 13.63 -14.98 -13.40
C SER A 9 12.75 -15.87 -12.53
N ARG A 10 13.30 -16.35 -11.41
CA ARG A 10 12.50 -17.00 -10.35
C ARG A 10 11.44 -16.08 -9.77
N LEU A 11 11.63 -14.76 -9.89
CA LEU A 11 10.68 -13.74 -9.44
C LEU A 11 9.35 -13.79 -10.20
N LEU A 12 9.29 -14.42 -11.39
CA LEU A 12 8.01 -14.64 -12.06
C LEU A 12 7.05 -15.48 -11.21
N GLY A 13 7.56 -16.34 -10.33
CA GLY A 13 6.79 -17.15 -9.39
C GLY A 13 6.38 -16.43 -8.10
N SER A 14 6.63 -15.13 -7.97
CA SER A 14 6.28 -14.36 -6.78
C SER A 14 4.79 -14.45 -6.45
N GLN A 15 4.45 -14.37 -5.16
CA GLN A 15 3.07 -14.41 -4.68
C GLN A 15 2.38 -13.05 -4.73
N SER A 16 3.12 -11.97 -4.95
CA SER A 16 2.61 -10.61 -5.06
C SER A 16 3.40 -9.81 -6.08
N PHE A 17 2.71 -8.90 -6.77
CA PHE A 17 3.31 -7.92 -7.67
C PHE A 17 2.74 -6.53 -7.35
N HIS A 18 3.65 -5.58 -7.19
CA HIS A 18 3.33 -4.17 -7.00
C HIS A 18 3.57 -3.41 -8.30
N PHE A 19 2.57 -2.67 -8.76
CA PHE A 19 2.62 -1.83 -9.95
C PHE A 19 2.46 -0.36 -9.56
N LEU A 20 3.42 0.47 -9.95
CA LEU A 20 3.28 1.92 -10.03
C LEU A 20 3.07 2.29 -11.50
N ALA A 21 1.85 2.60 -11.89
CA ALA A 21 1.51 2.76 -13.31
C ALA A 21 0.22 3.56 -13.53
N SER A 22 0.07 4.09 -14.75
CA SER A 22 -1.22 4.58 -15.27
C SER A 22 -2.22 3.41 -15.40
N PRO A 23 -3.54 3.68 -15.45
CA PRO A 23 -4.55 2.64 -15.67
C PRO A 23 -4.31 1.80 -16.93
N GLN A 24 -3.89 2.43 -18.03
CA GLN A 24 -3.63 1.75 -19.29
C GLN A 24 -2.42 0.83 -19.18
N THR A 25 -1.29 1.35 -18.69
CA THR A 25 -0.05 0.58 -18.53
C THR A 25 -0.23 -0.57 -17.55
N LEU A 26 -0.99 -0.37 -16.47
CA LEU A 26 -1.36 -1.43 -15.54
C LEU A 26 -2.05 -2.58 -16.26
N LYS A 27 -3.08 -2.29 -17.06
CA LYS A 27 -3.84 -3.31 -17.78
C LYS A 27 -2.95 -4.12 -18.71
N GLU A 28 -2.10 -3.45 -19.49
CA GLU A 28 -1.13 -4.10 -20.38
C GLU A 28 -0.16 -5.02 -19.61
N GLN A 29 0.37 -4.53 -18.49
CA GLN A 29 1.34 -5.28 -17.69
C GLN A 29 0.70 -6.44 -16.93
N VAL A 30 -0.49 -6.28 -16.34
CA VAL A 30 -1.18 -7.38 -15.65
C VAL A 30 -1.53 -8.50 -16.62
N LEU A 31 -2.01 -8.16 -17.83
CA LEU A 31 -2.26 -9.15 -18.89
C LEU A 31 -0.97 -9.87 -19.29
N SER A 32 0.11 -9.12 -19.55
CA SER A 32 1.43 -9.69 -19.89
C SER A 32 1.93 -10.64 -18.79
N LEU A 33 1.82 -10.23 -17.52
CA LEU A 33 2.22 -11.04 -16.37
C LEU A 33 1.45 -12.35 -16.29
N PHE A 34 0.12 -12.31 -16.45
CA PHE A 34 -0.71 -13.51 -16.38
C PHE A 34 -0.40 -14.48 -17.53
N SER A 35 -0.27 -13.99 -18.77
CA SER A 35 0.13 -14.83 -19.90
C SER A 35 1.50 -15.48 -19.71
N LEU A 36 2.49 -14.74 -19.21
CA LEU A 36 3.83 -15.28 -18.91
C LEU A 36 3.77 -16.35 -17.83
N ARG A 37 2.98 -16.13 -16.78
CA ARG A 37 2.83 -17.08 -15.66
C ARG A 37 2.13 -18.35 -16.11
N GLU A 38 1.07 -18.23 -16.90
CA GLU A 38 0.34 -19.37 -17.47
C GLU A 38 1.27 -20.22 -18.36
N ASN A 39 2.03 -19.59 -19.26
CA ASN A 39 3.00 -20.26 -20.13
C ASN A 39 4.11 -21.00 -19.36
N ARG A 40 4.43 -20.54 -18.14
CA ARG A 40 5.40 -21.18 -17.23
C ARG A 40 4.77 -22.17 -16.26
N GLY A 41 3.47 -22.45 -16.40
CA GLY A 41 2.75 -23.45 -15.60
C GLY A 41 2.37 -23.00 -14.19
N PHE A 42 2.43 -21.71 -13.88
CA PHE A 42 1.97 -21.20 -12.58
C PHE A 42 0.44 -21.21 -12.53
N LYS A 43 -0.12 -22.00 -11.60
CA LYS A 43 -1.58 -22.13 -11.42
C LYS A 43 -2.18 -21.14 -10.43
N SER A 44 -1.37 -20.58 -9.53
CA SER A 44 -1.84 -19.63 -8.54
C SER A 44 -1.85 -18.21 -9.11
N ARG A 45 -2.98 -17.52 -8.94
CA ARG A 45 -3.06 -16.08 -9.18
C ARG A 45 -2.27 -15.36 -8.06
N PRO A 46 -1.29 -14.50 -8.39
CA PRO A 46 -0.59 -13.71 -7.38
C PRO A 46 -1.47 -12.56 -6.89
N LEU A 47 -1.16 -11.97 -5.74
CA LEU A 47 -1.72 -10.70 -5.29
C LEU A 47 -1.24 -9.56 -6.21
N ILE A 48 -2.14 -8.71 -6.68
CA ILE A 48 -1.84 -7.54 -7.51
C ILE A 48 -2.15 -6.28 -6.69
N VAL A 49 -1.11 -5.53 -6.36
CA VAL A 49 -1.20 -4.26 -5.66
C VAL A 49 -0.89 -3.16 -6.64
N TRP A 50 -1.75 -2.16 -6.73
CA TRP A 50 -1.60 -1.04 -7.66
C TRP A 50 -1.55 0.29 -6.92
N GLU A 51 -0.45 1.00 -7.11
CA GLU A 51 -0.27 2.41 -6.83
C GLU A 51 -0.47 3.17 -8.15
N PRO A 52 -1.49 4.04 -8.28
CA PRO A 52 -1.65 4.84 -9.49
C PRO A 52 -0.48 5.81 -9.65
N ALA A 53 -0.05 6.03 -10.88
CA ALA A 53 0.99 7.01 -11.15
C ALA A 53 0.47 8.43 -10.82
N PRO A 54 1.19 9.25 -10.03
CA PRO A 54 0.67 10.53 -9.53
C PRO A 54 0.19 11.48 -10.63
N LEU A 55 0.86 11.49 -11.79
CA LEU A 55 0.50 12.37 -12.92
C LEU A 55 -0.81 12.00 -13.63
N ASP A 56 -1.29 10.78 -13.40
CA ASP A 56 -2.53 10.26 -13.95
C ASP A 56 -3.72 10.42 -12.99
N CYS A 57 -3.49 10.84 -11.76
CA CYS A 57 -4.54 11.03 -10.76
C CYS A 57 -5.29 12.35 -11.01
N LYS A 58 -6.15 12.37 -12.02
CA LYS A 58 -6.94 13.54 -12.42
C LYS A 58 -8.40 13.17 -12.67
N PRO A 59 -9.36 14.10 -12.53
CA PRO A 59 -10.79 13.82 -12.74
C PRO A 59 -11.10 13.23 -14.11
N GLU A 60 -10.39 13.67 -15.17
CA GLU A 60 -10.60 13.18 -16.53
C GLU A 60 -10.22 11.70 -16.70
N GLN A 61 -9.41 11.17 -15.78
CA GLN A 61 -8.97 9.78 -15.77
C GLN A 61 -9.75 8.93 -14.75
N PHE A 62 -10.74 9.49 -14.06
CA PHE A 62 -11.47 8.84 -12.98
C PHE A 62 -12.10 7.50 -13.43
N GLU A 63 -12.80 7.49 -14.56
CA GLU A 63 -13.46 6.28 -15.06
C GLU A 63 -12.44 5.17 -15.38
N GLN A 64 -11.31 5.53 -15.98
CA GLN A 64 -10.23 4.59 -16.30
C GLN A 64 -9.65 4.00 -15.02
N HIS A 65 -9.53 4.78 -13.94
CA HIS A 65 -9.10 4.27 -12.63
C HIS A 65 -10.10 3.30 -12.04
N VAL A 66 -11.40 3.61 -12.11
CA VAL A 66 -12.47 2.71 -11.67
C VAL A 66 -12.43 1.38 -12.45
N GLN A 67 -12.23 1.40 -13.77
CA GLN A 67 -12.12 0.16 -14.55
C GLN A 67 -10.85 -0.62 -14.22
N ALA A 68 -9.72 0.05 -14.02
CA ALA A 68 -8.46 -0.58 -13.63
C ALA A 68 -8.54 -1.23 -12.23
N CYS A 69 -9.31 -0.66 -11.31
CA CYS A 69 -9.54 -1.25 -9.98
C CYS A 69 -10.12 -2.68 -10.05
N LYS A 70 -10.90 -3.01 -11.09
CA LYS A 70 -11.53 -4.34 -11.24
C LYS A 70 -10.54 -5.48 -11.50
N ILE A 71 -9.33 -5.17 -11.95
CA ILE A 71 -8.31 -6.18 -12.31
C ILE A 71 -7.22 -6.35 -11.25
N VAL A 72 -7.26 -5.59 -10.15
CA VAL A 72 -6.27 -5.64 -9.06
C VAL A 72 -6.89 -6.09 -7.75
N ASP A 73 -6.10 -6.53 -6.78
CA ASP A 73 -6.61 -6.94 -5.46
C ASP A 73 -6.57 -5.78 -4.45
N VAL A 74 -5.61 -4.87 -4.63
CA VAL A 74 -5.42 -3.70 -3.77
C VAL A 74 -5.23 -2.46 -4.64
N PHE A 75 -6.08 -1.45 -4.44
CA PHE A 75 -5.90 -0.10 -4.97
C PHE A 75 -5.33 0.80 -3.88
N SER A 76 -4.18 1.43 -4.10
CA SER A 76 -3.45 2.16 -3.06
C SER A 76 -2.92 3.52 -3.52
N PRO A 77 -3.80 4.49 -3.82
CA PRO A 77 -3.39 5.87 -3.95
C PRO A 77 -2.95 6.41 -2.59
N ASN A 78 -2.21 7.52 -2.61
CA ASN A 78 -2.14 8.39 -1.44
C ASN A 78 -3.39 9.29 -1.35
N HIS A 79 -3.58 9.96 -0.22
CA HIS A 79 -4.75 10.80 0.00
C HIS A 79 -4.86 12.01 -0.95
N LEU A 80 -3.74 12.60 -1.39
CA LEU A 80 -3.74 13.70 -2.36
C LEU A 80 -4.14 13.21 -3.75
N GLU A 81 -3.58 12.08 -4.17
CA GLU A 81 -3.94 11.39 -5.43
C GLU A 81 -5.43 11.03 -5.45
N LEU A 82 -5.96 10.48 -4.35
CA LEU A 82 -7.37 10.12 -4.23
C LEU A 82 -8.28 11.36 -4.29
N THR A 83 -7.93 12.42 -3.56
CA THR A 83 -8.66 13.69 -3.60
C THR A 83 -8.64 14.29 -5.00
N SER A 84 -7.48 14.34 -5.65
CA SER A 84 -7.34 14.86 -7.01
C SER A 84 -8.15 14.07 -8.04
N LEU A 85 -8.22 12.74 -7.91
CA LEU A 85 -9.08 11.89 -8.75
C LEU A 85 -10.57 12.23 -8.65
N VAL A 86 -11.05 12.61 -7.46
CA VAL A 86 -12.49 12.81 -7.21
C VAL A 86 -12.91 14.27 -7.34
N GLN A 87 -12.09 15.20 -6.86
CA GLN A 87 -12.41 16.63 -6.81
C GLN A 87 -11.63 17.47 -7.80
N GLY A 88 -10.51 16.96 -8.33
CA GLY A 88 -9.54 17.74 -9.07
C GLY A 88 -8.51 18.41 -8.16
N ASN A 89 -7.57 19.12 -8.78
CA ASN A 89 -6.67 20.00 -8.06
C ASN A 89 -7.40 21.32 -7.83
N ASP A 90 -7.91 21.54 -6.62
CA ASP A 90 -8.09 22.91 -6.16
C ASP A 90 -6.72 23.41 -5.73
N ASP A 91 -6.22 24.48 -6.33
CA ASP A 91 -4.97 25.18 -5.96
C ASP A 91 -5.04 25.81 -4.54
N ASP A 92 -6.04 25.42 -3.74
CA ASP A 92 -6.22 25.85 -2.38
C ASP A 92 -5.38 24.97 -1.46
N GLU A 93 -4.14 25.41 -1.22
CA GLU A 93 -3.20 24.84 -0.23
C GLU A 93 -3.79 24.73 1.20
N SER A 94 -5.01 25.26 1.43
CA SER A 94 -5.73 25.22 2.70
C SER A 94 -6.63 24.00 2.93
N LEU A 95 -6.75 23.06 1.98
CA LEU A 95 -7.55 21.84 2.18
C LEU A 95 -6.96 20.98 3.31
N SER A 96 -7.48 21.19 4.52
CA SER A 96 -7.14 20.41 5.70
C SER A 96 -7.49 18.93 5.50
N PHE A 97 -6.59 18.03 5.92
CA PHE A 97 -6.86 16.59 5.89
C PHE A 97 -8.17 16.23 6.62
N SER A 98 -9.05 15.48 5.95
CA SER A 98 -10.33 15.05 6.50
C SER A 98 -10.52 13.55 6.34
N HIS A 99 -10.61 12.84 7.47
CA HIS A 99 -10.88 11.40 7.50
C HIS A 99 -12.18 11.06 6.76
N ASP A 100 -13.25 11.83 7.00
CA ASP A 100 -14.55 11.64 6.37
C ASP A 100 -14.50 11.83 4.84
N ALA A 101 -13.72 12.80 4.35
CA ALA A 101 -13.55 12.99 2.91
C ALA A 101 -12.83 11.80 2.28
N ILE A 102 -11.72 11.35 2.88
CA ILE A 102 -10.95 10.19 2.39
C ILE A 102 -11.79 8.91 2.42
N GLU A 103 -12.58 8.69 3.47
CA GLU A 103 -13.52 7.56 3.54
C GLU A 103 -14.56 7.61 2.43
N ARG A 104 -15.20 8.76 2.20
CA ARG A 104 -16.18 8.93 1.10
C ARG A 104 -15.56 8.66 -0.25
N TYR A 105 -14.36 9.20 -0.53
CA TYR A 105 -13.70 9.01 -1.82
C TYR A 105 -13.27 7.56 -2.03
N ALA A 106 -12.70 6.92 -1.02
CA ALA A 106 -12.35 5.51 -1.08
C ALA A 106 -13.58 4.61 -1.28
N THR A 107 -14.71 4.98 -0.67
CA THR A 107 -15.99 4.26 -0.80
C THR A 107 -16.44 4.19 -2.25
N ILE A 108 -16.29 5.28 -3.03
CA ILE A 108 -16.67 5.30 -4.46
C ILE A 108 -15.96 4.18 -5.23
N PHE A 109 -14.65 4.01 -5.03
CA PHE A 109 -13.87 2.97 -5.70
C PHE A 109 -14.23 1.56 -5.21
N VAL A 110 -14.40 1.39 -3.90
CA VAL A 110 -14.80 0.10 -3.30
C VAL A 110 -16.18 -0.33 -3.83
N GLU A 111 -17.16 0.58 -3.84
CA GLU A 111 -18.53 0.36 -4.34
C GLU A 111 -18.56 0.07 -5.85
N SER A 112 -17.68 0.73 -6.61
CA SER A 112 -17.52 0.46 -8.05
C SER A 112 -16.88 -0.90 -8.37
N GLY A 113 -16.29 -1.56 -7.37
CA GLY A 113 -15.80 -2.94 -7.43
C GLY A 113 -14.29 -3.05 -7.63
N ILE A 114 -13.53 -3.05 -6.53
CA ILE A 114 -12.11 -3.39 -6.55
C ILE A 114 -11.97 -4.92 -6.61
N GLY A 115 -11.19 -5.40 -7.59
CA GLY A 115 -10.85 -6.80 -7.77
C GLY A 115 -11.96 -7.71 -8.25
N PHE A 116 -11.60 -8.99 -8.43
CA PHE A 116 -12.51 -9.99 -8.94
C PHE A 116 -13.70 -10.19 -8.00
N GLN A 117 -14.92 -10.08 -8.53
CA GLN A 117 -16.17 -10.14 -7.76
C GLN A 117 -16.24 -9.10 -6.63
N SER A 118 -15.58 -7.94 -6.78
CA SER A 118 -15.56 -6.87 -5.78
C SER A 118 -15.00 -7.29 -4.42
N LYS A 119 -14.06 -8.25 -4.40
CA LYS A 119 -13.44 -8.78 -3.17
C LYS A 119 -12.10 -8.12 -2.81
N GLY A 120 -11.64 -7.17 -3.59
CA GLY A 120 -10.45 -6.39 -3.31
C GLY A 120 -10.70 -5.29 -2.27
N LEU A 121 -9.66 -4.50 -2.02
CA LEU A 121 -9.69 -3.45 -1.01
C LEU A 121 -8.97 -2.18 -1.48
N ALA A 122 -9.35 -1.05 -0.88
CA ALA A 122 -8.61 0.19 -0.94
C ALA A 122 -7.68 0.29 0.27
N ALA A 123 -6.41 0.64 0.03
CA ALA A 123 -5.41 0.93 1.06
C ALA A 123 -4.86 2.34 0.83
N ILE A 124 -5.51 3.36 1.41
CA ILE A 124 -5.15 4.76 1.16
C ILE A 124 -4.00 5.17 2.07
N ARG A 125 -2.92 5.68 1.48
CA ARG A 125 -1.74 6.14 2.22
C ARG A 125 -1.91 7.62 2.57
N CYS A 126 -1.95 7.92 3.85
CA CYS A 126 -2.29 9.25 4.36
C CYS A 126 -1.11 9.98 5.03
N GLY A 127 0.13 9.61 4.68
CA GLY A 127 1.33 10.26 5.21
C GLY A 127 1.39 10.23 6.74
N GLU A 128 1.55 11.41 7.34
CA GLU A 128 1.54 11.60 8.79
C GLU A 128 0.20 11.23 9.48
N HIS A 129 -0.89 11.19 8.72
CA HIS A 129 -2.20 10.75 9.22
C HIS A 129 -2.37 9.23 9.18
N GLY A 130 -1.34 8.49 8.74
CA GLY A 130 -1.33 7.03 8.72
C GLY A 130 -1.94 6.44 7.46
N CYS A 131 -2.91 5.53 7.60
CA CYS A 131 -3.57 4.91 6.45
C CYS A 131 -5.01 4.47 6.73
N LEU A 132 -5.82 4.46 5.67
CA LEU A 132 -7.17 3.89 5.65
C LEU A 132 -7.16 2.55 4.91
N ILE A 133 -7.76 1.53 5.52
CA ILE A 133 -8.11 0.28 4.85
C ILE A 133 -9.63 0.19 4.73
N LEU A 134 -10.13 -0.05 3.51
CA LEU A 134 -11.57 -0.17 3.24
C LEU A 134 -11.84 -1.29 2.23
N SER A 135 -12.87 -2.08 2.49
CA SER A 135 -13.35 -3.12 1.57
C SER A 135 -14.87 -3.23 1.62
N GLN A 136 -15.44 -3.91 0.62
CA GLN A 136 -16.89 -4.08 0.49
C GLN A 136 -17.52 -4.62 1.78
N ASN A 137 -18.61 -3.98 2.22
CA ASN A 137 -19.37 -4.35 3.42
C ASN A 137 -18.56 -4.39 4.73
N GLN A 138 -17.39 -3.76 4.78
CA GLN A 138 -16.60 -3.62 6.00
C GLN A 138 -16.54 -2.15 6.42
N ARG A 139 -16.40 -1.92 7.73
CA ARG A 139 -16.15 -0.57 8.25
C ARG A 139 -14.75 -0.10 7.86
N ALA A 140 -14.60 1.20 7.63
CA ALA A 140 -13.32 1.85 7.49
C ALA A 140 -12.41 1.51 8.69
N SER A 141 -11.18 1.08 8.40
CA SER A 141 -10.16 0.78 9.41
C SER A 141 -8.99 1.74 9.26
N TRP A 142 -8.98 2.76 10.12
CA TRP A 142 -7.86 3.69 10.24
C TRP A 142 -6.77 3.16 11.15
N LEU A 143 -5.52 3.35 10.71
CA LEU A 143 -4.33 3.17 11.53
C LEU A 143 -3.54 4.49 11.50
N PRO A 144 -3.10 5.01 12.66
CA PRO A 144 -2.25 6.19 12.73
C PRO A 144 -0.89 5.93 12.09
N ALA A 145 -0.12 6.98 11.83
CA ALA A 145 1.29 6.83 11.47
C ALA A 145 2.09 6.18 12.61
N PHE A 146 3.15 5.45 12.24
CA PHE A 146 4.05 4.85 13.23
C PHE A 146 4.70 5.93 14.09
N TYR A 147 5.30 6.94 13.44
CA TYR A 147 5.86 8.12 14.06
C TYR A 147 4.86 9.27 14.09
N ASP A 148 4.93 10.06 15.15
CA ASP A 148 4.25 11.35 15.20
C ASP A 148 5.07 12.36 14.37
N THR A 149 4.43 13.40 13.84
CA THR A 149 5.03 14.35 12.89
C THR A 149 6.32 15.01 13.36
N GLN A 150 6.46 15.22 14.68
CA GLN A 150 7.63 15.87 15.28
C GLN A 150 8.72 14.86 15.71
N SER A 151 8.60 13.59 15.35
CA SER A 151 9.58 12.58 15.76
C SER A 151 10.95 12.89 15.16
N PRO A 152 12.02 12.99 15.99
CA PRO A 152 13.37 13.22 15.49
C PRO A 152 13.93 12.00 14.72
N ARG A 153 13.19 10.88 14.71
CA ARG A 153 13.54 9.69 13.93
C ARG A 153 13.09 9.79 12.47
N ILE A 154 12.27 10.77 12.09
CA ILE A 154 11.91 11.01 10.69
C ILE A 154 13.01 11.88 10.07
N LEU A 155 13.88 11.29 9.25
CA LEU A 155 14.98 11.99 8.57
C LEU A 155 14.71 12.22 7.09
N ASP A 156 14.05 11.29 6.41
CA ASP A 156 13.72 11.36 4.98
C ASP A 156 12.46 10.53 4.71
N THR A 157 11.40 11.10 4.15
CA THR A 157 10.16 10.36 3.85
C THR A 157 10.18 9.64 2.50
N THR A 158 11.26 9.82 1.72
CA THR A 158 11.42 9.22 0.40
C THR A 158 11.33 7.70 0.47
N GLY A 159 10.45 7.12 -0.34
CA GLY A 159 10.26 5.67 -0.40
C GLY A 159 9.44 5.06 0.74
N ALA A 160 8.98 5.85 1.73
CA ALA A 160 8.13 5.34 2.81
C ALA A 160 6.83 4.70 2.28
N GLY A 161 6.21 5.32 1.26
CA GLY A 161 5.02 4.76 0.59
C GLY A 161 5.29 3.43 -0.13
N ASN A 162 6.45 3.29 -0.78
CA ASN A 162 6.86 2.04 -1.43
C ASN A 162 7.16 0.94 -0.41
N ALA A 163 7.86 1.30 0.68
CA ALA A 163 8.13 0.40 1.79
C ALA A 163 6.82 -0.06 2.46
N PHE A 164 5.84 0.84 2.63
CA PHE A 164 4.51 0.50 3.09
C PHE A 164 3.88 -0.56 2.20
N LEU A 165 3.85 -0.38 0.88
CA LEU A 165 3.22 -1.33 -0.04
C LEU A 165 3.94 -2.68 -0.10
N GLY A 166 5.27 -2.68 0.03
CA GLY A 166 6.05 -3.90 0.18
C GLY A 166 5.69 -4.67 1.45
N GLY A 167 5.71 -4.00 2.61
CA GLY A 167 5.34 -4.59 3.90
C GLY A 167 3.88 -5.05 3.95
N PHE A 168 2.98 -4.25 3.39
CA PHE A 168 1.56 -4.55 3.26
C PHE A 168 1.33 -5.80 2.41
N SER A 169 1.97 -5.89 1.24
CA SER A 169 1.87 -7.06 0.36
C SER A 169 2.33 -8.35 1.06
N VAL A 170 3.46 -8.29 1.77
CA VAL A 170 3.97 -9.44 2.54
C VAL A 170 3.00 -9.83 3.64
N GLY A 171 2.46 -8.85 4.37
CA GLY A 171 1.47 -9.09 5.42
C GLY A 171 0.21 -9.74 4.87
N LEU A 172 -0.38 -9.16 3.82
CA LEU A 172 -1.62 -9.67 3.24
C LEU A 172 -1.45 -11.08 2.66
N VAL A 173 -0.31 -11.36 2.01
CA VAL A 173 0.00 -12.72 1.53
C VAL A 173 0.06 -13.72 2.67
N LYS A 174 0.72 -13.37 3.79
CA LYS A 174 0.97 -14.28 4.92
C LYS A 174 -0.23 -14.45 5.85
N THR A 175 -0.96 -13.39 6.16
CA THR A 175 -2.00 -13.38 7.21
C THR A 175 -3.40 -13.46 6.65
N LYS A 176 -3.61 -13.05 5.39
CA LYS A 176 -4.94 -12.80 4.78
C LYS A 176 -5.79 -11.78 5.56
N ASP A 177 -5.16 -11.00 6.43
CA ASP A 177 -5.79 -9.95 7.24
C ASP A 177 -5.24 -8.60 6.81
N SER A 178 -6.13 -7.73 6.32
CA SER A 178 -5.78 -6.42 5.78
C SER A 178 -5.32 -5.43 6.85
N ARG A 179 -5.77 -5.58 8.10
CA ARG A 179 -5.31 -4.77 9.24
C ARG A 179 -3.92 -5.18 9.68
N GLU A 180 -3.63 -6.48 9.73
CA GLU A 180 -2.28 -6.97 9.97
C GLU A 180 -1.32 -6.60 8.83
N ALA A 181 -1.80 -6.61 7.59
CA ALA A 181 -1.06 -6.08 6.44
C ALA A 181 -0.73 -4.59 6.61
N ALA A 182 -1.70 -3.76 7.01
CA ALA A 182 -1.48 -2.35 7.28
C ALA A 182 -0.44 -2.12 8.38
N ILE A 183 -0.48 -2.91 9.48
CA ILE A 183 0.54 -2.88 10.54
C ILE A 183 1.94 -3.16 9.97
N MET A 184 2.07 -4.20 9.14
CA MET A 184 3.35 -4.54 8.52
C MET A 184 3.83 -3.48 7.53
N GLY A 185 2.92 -2.86 6.78
CA GLY A 185 3.21 -1.73 5.91
C GLY A 185 3.72 -0.52 6.70
N SER A 186 3.01 -0.10 7.75
CA SER A 186 3.41 1.04 8.60
C SER A 186 4.78 0.81 9.25
N VAL A 187 5.07 -0.42 9.68
CA VAL A 187 6.39 -0.79 10.22
C VAL A 187 7.46 -0.73 9.14
N ALA A 188 7.22 -1.25 7.94
CA ALA A 188 8.18 -1.17 6.85
C ALA A 188 8.49 0.30 6.47
N ALA A 189 7.46 1.15 6.37
CA ALA A 189 7.62 2.58 6.15
C ALA A 189 8.45 3.27 7.24
N SER A 190 8.27 2.87 8.51
CA SER A 190 9.04 3.44 9.63
C SER A 190 10.55 3.26 9.48
N PHE A 191 11.02 2.14 8.93
CA PHE A 191 12.45 1.91 8.68
C PHE A 191 12.97 2.78 7.54
N ALA A 192 12.18 2.94 6.47
CA ALA A 192 12.54 3.80 5.34
C ALA A 192 12.65 5.27 5.77
N MET A 193 11.85 5.70 6.75
CA MET A 193 11.85 7.10 7.21
C MET A 193 13.06 7.51 8.05
N GLU A 194 13.80 6.54 8.59
CA GLU A 194 14.87 6.77 9.59
C GLU A 194 16.21 7.20 9.00
N GLN A 195 16.34 7.27 7.67
CA GLN A 195 17.56 7.64 6.97
C GLN A 195 17.28 7.98 5.51
N ALA A 196 18.21 8.68 4.87
CA ALA A 196 18.23 8.76 3.42
C ALA A 196 18.63 7.40 2.82
N GLY A 197 17.89 6.95 1.80
CA GLY A 197 18.14 5.69 1.10
C GLY A 197 17.61 4.45 1.83
N LEU A 198 18.08 3.27 1.40
CA LEU A 198 17.55 2.00 1.90
C LEU A 198 17.96 1.73 3.36
N PRO A 199 17.06 1.18 4.20
CA PRO A 199 17.38 0.83 5.58
C PRO A 199 18.57 -0.14 5.66
N VAL A 200 19.45 0.06 6.64
CA VAL A 200 20.65 -0.77 6.83
C VAL A 200 20.25 -2.18 7.26
N PHE A 201 20.46 -3.15 6.37
CA PHE A 201 20.21 -4.56 6.62
C PHE A 201 21.38 -5.22 7.35
N SER A 202 21.07 -5.86 8.48
CA SER A 202 21.97 -6.78 9.18
C SER A 202 21.40 -8.20 9.08
N PRO A 203 22.10 -9.14 8.42
CA PRO A 203 21.59 -10.49 8.22
C PRO A 203 21.42 -11.24 9.53
N ALA A 204 20.48 -12.18 9.55
CA ALA A 204 20.33 -13.10 10.66
C ALA A 204 21.60 -13.95 10.82
N THR A 205 21.93 -14.25 12.07
CA THR A 205 22.96 -15.20 12.48
C THR A 205 22.32 -16.33 13.27
N TRP A 206 23.10 -17.33 13.67
CA TRP A 206 22.63 -18.45 14.48
C TRP A 206 22.07 -18.04 15.86
N ILE A 207 22.48 -16.88 16.38
CA ILE A 207 22.04 -16.32 17.68
C ILE A 207 21.11 -15.12 17.57
N LEU A 208 21.27 -14.31 16.52
CA LEU A 208 20.56 -13.05 16.38
C LEU A 208 19.69 -13.08 15.13
N GLY A 209 18.42 -12.70 15.26
CA GLY A 209 17.56 -12.49 14.10
C GLY A 209 18.03 -11.33 13.22
N GLU A 210 17.49 -11.25 12.00
CA GLU A 210 17.76 -10.12 11.10
C GLU A 210 17.33 -8.79 11.72
N LYS A 211 18.02 -7.71 11.33
CA LYS A 211 17.72 -6.35 11.77
C LYS A 211 17.75 -5.39 10.60
N TRP A 212 16.94 -4.34 10.74
CA TRP A 212 16.90 -3.19 9.85
C TRP A 212 17.10 -1.96 10.73
N ASN A 213 18.05 -1.09 10.41
CA ASN A 213 18.44 0.05 11.27
C ASN A 213 18.67 -0.37 12.74
N ASN A 214 19.33 -1.51 12.94
CA ASN A 214 19.59 -2.13 14.26
C ASN A 214 18.35 -2.59 15.06
N ALA A 215 17.14 -2.55 14.49
CA ALA A 215 15.92 -3.04 15.12
C ALA A 215 15.33 -4.26 14.39
N ALA A 216 14.78 -5.19 15.17
CA ALA A 216 14.08 -6.36 14.62
C ALA A 216 12.66 -5.97 14.20
N VAL A 217 12.21 -6.44 13.03
CA VAL A 217 10.85 -6.17 12.52
C VAL A 217 9.78 -6.61 13.52
N ALA A 218 9.94 -7.78 14.14
CA ALA A 218 8.98 -8.29 15.14
C ALA A 218 8.87 -7.38 16.38
N ALA A 219 9.98 -6.79 16.83
CA ALA A 219 9.96 -5.85 17.94
C ALA A 219 9.20 -4.57 17.55
N ARG A 220 9.39 -4.08 16.32
CA ARG A 220 8.71 -2.87 15.82
C ARG A 220 7.22 -3.10 15.56
N VAL A 221 6.83 -4.30 15.10
CA VAL A 221 5.42 -4.71 15.04
C VAL A 221 4.80 -4.71 16.43
N LYS A 222 5.48 -5.25 17.45
CA LYS A 222 5.00 -5.25 18.83
C LYS A 222 4.83 -3.82 19.38
N GLU A 223 5.80 -2.95 19.12
CA GLU A 223 5.76 -1.52 19.45
C GLU A 223 4.54 -0.85 18.82
N PHE A 224 4.33 -1.03 17.51
CA PHE A 224 3.19 -0.42 16.83
C PHE A 224 1.85 -0.95 17.32
N LYS A 225 1.71 -2.27 17.53
CA LYS A 225 0.49 -2.86 18.10
C LYS A 225 0.17 -2.30 19.47
N LYS A 226 1.17 -2.05 20.31
CA LYS A 226 1.00 -1.40 21.61
C LYS A 226 0.43 0.02 21.43
N LYS A 227 1.02 0.83 20.54
CA LYS A 227 0.52 2.16 20.19
C LYS A 227 -0.96 2.12 19.76
N LEU A 228 -1.34 1.17 18.90
CA LEU A 228 -2.73 1.04 18.43
C LEU A 228 -3.75 0.74 19.55
N VAL A 229 -3.35 0.00 20.58
CA VAL A 229 -4.21 -0.27 21.75
C VAL A 229 -4.35 0.99 22.60
N GLU A 230 -3.25 1.71 22.83
CA GLU A 230 -3.23 2.95 23.60
C GLU A 230 -4.05 4.06 22.92
N THR A 231 -3.91 4.25 21.60
CA THR A 231 -4.70 5.23 20.85
C THR A 231 -6.19 4.93 20.91
N ARG A 232 -6.59 3.67 20.85
CA ARG A 232 -8.01 3.27 21.01
C ARG A 232 -8.55 3.55 22.39
N ALA A 233 -7.73 3.41 23.44
CA ALA A 233 -8.16 3.67 24.81
C ALA A 233 -8.38 5.17 25.10
N VAL A 234 -7.73 6.06 24.34
CA VAL A 234 -7.88 7.52 24.48
C VAL A 234 -9.07 8.08 23.67
N ALA A 235 -9.58 7.32 22.69
CA ALA A 235 -10.70 7.71 21.83
C ALA A 235 -12.09 7.27 22.36
N LEU A 236 -12.14 6.62 23.53
CA LEU A 236 -13.35 6.17 24.23
C LEU A 236 -13.56 7.00 25.50
#